data_AF-A0A9P2LKT0-F1
#
_entry.id   AF-A0A9P2LKT0-F1
#
_cell.length_a   1.000
_cell.length_b   1.000
_cell.length_c   1.000
_cell.angle_alpha   90.00
_cell.angle_beta   90.00
_cell.angle_gamma   90.00
#
_symmetry.space_group_name_H-M   'P 1'
#
loop_
_entity.id
_entity.type
_entity.pdbx_description
1 polymer ?
#
loop_
_entity_poly.entity_id
_entity_poly.type
_entity_poly.pdbx_seq_one_letter_code
_entity_poly.pdbx_strand_id
1 'polypeptide(L)'
;MSSGAGYSSRLAGLIEQVMDEAKKRLENCDCETSCPNCLQNFWNQSIKQNLDRKAGLQLLNWIREGILDKETSIEEEEKYIKTLNEIVMLQEKQGEIIKKNDDYWININGVIKKVKIYPAMCSLNKIDVEKNTILIPDRLFKVSIADVWNIVEKSVRA
;
A
#
# COMPACT_ATOMS: atom_id res chain seq x y z
N MET A 1 -20.81 33.28 18.10
CA MET A 1 -20.04 32.07 17.72
C MET A 1 -20.47 30.93 18.64
N SER A 2 -21.32 30.00 18.19
CA SER A 2 -21.74 28.80 18.96
C SER A 2 -22.30 27.67 18.07
N SER A 3 -22.01 27.67 16.77
CA SER A 3 -22.61 26.68 15.85
C SER A 3 -21.94 25.30 15.92
N GLY A 4 -20.68 25.21 16.38
CA GLY A 4 -19.91 23.95 16.36
C GLY A 4 -20.32 22.92 17.41
N ALA A 5 -20.63 23.35 18.65
CA ALA A 5 -20.82 22.42 19.77
C ALA A 5 -22.07 21.54 19.64
N GLY A 6 -23.15 22.05 19.04
CA GLY A 6 -24.38 21.29 18.80
C GLY A 6 -24.26 20.27 17.66
N TYR A 7 -23.42 20.55 16.66
CA TYR A 7 -23.13 19.61 15.58
C TYR A 7 -22.20 18.50 16.05
N SER A 8 -21.15 18.83 16.82
CA SER A 8 -20.23 17.83 17.37
C SER A 8 -20.92 16.88 18.36
N SER A 9 -21.82 17.39 19.21
CA SER A 9 -22.57 16.54 20.16
C SER A 9 -23.58 15.62 19.49
N ARG A 10 -24.23 16.07 18.41
CA ARG A 10 -25.08 15.21 17.56
C ARG A 10 -24.28 14.22 16.75
N LEU A 11 -23.12 14.63 16.23
CA LEU A 11 -22.22 13.75 15.47
C LEU A 11 -21.73 12.58 16.33
N ALA A 12 -21.46 12.80 17.62
CA ALA A 12 -21.09 11.72 18.54
C ALA A 12 -22.16 10.62 18.62
N GLY A 13 -23.45 10.97 18.54
CA GLY A 13 -24.55 10.01 18.50
C GLY A 13 -24.76 9.34 17.13
N LEU A 14 -24.16 9.87 16.06
CA LEU A 14 -24.33 9.40 14.69
C LEU A 14 -23.06 8.76 14.11
N ILE A 15 -21.96 8.76 14.85
CA ILE A 15 -20.65 8.36 14.33
C ILE A 15 -20.65 6.92 13.80
N GLU A 16 -21.31 6.00 14.50
CA GLU A 16 -21.44 4.60 14.04
C GLU A 16 -22.17 4.52 12.70
N GLN A 17 -23.29 5.24 12.55
CA GLN A 17 -24.04 5.25 11.28
C GLN A 17 -23.23 5.85 10.14
N VAL A 18 -22.44 6.90 10.43
CA VAL A 18 -21.53 7.51 9.44
C VAL A 18 -20.44 6.53 9.03
N MET A 19 -19.85 5.81 9.99
CA MET A 19 -18.83 4.79 9.71
C MET A 19 -19.40 3.60 8.94
N ASP A 20 -20.62 3.15 9.25
CA ASP A 20 -21.29 2.07 8.52
C ASP A 20 -21.56 2.46 7.07
N GLU A 21 -22.07 3.68 6.83
CA GLU A 21 -22.35 4.13 5.47
C GLU A 21 -21.05 4.38 4.69
N ALA A 22 -19.98 4.83 5.36
CA ALA A 22 -18.66 4.92 4.76
C ALA A 22 -18.12 3.53 4.36
N LYS A 23 -18.22 2.52 5.25
CA LYS A 23 -17.80 1.15 4.98
C LYS A 23 -18.55 0.59 3.77
N LYS A 24 -19.88 0.68 3.78
CA LYS A 24 -20.76 0.24 2.70
C LYS A 24 -20.42 0.89 1.37
N ARG A 25 -20.10 2.19 1.36
CA ARG A 25 -19.74 2.93 0.15
C ARG A 25 -18.38 2.51 -0.43
N LEU A 26 -17.43 2.12 0.42
CA LEU A 26 -16.11 1.63 0.00
C LEU A 26 -16.16 0.17 -0.47
N GLU A 27 -16.94 -0.68 0.21
CA GLU A 27 -17.11 -2.09 -0.10
C GLU A 27 -17.88 -2.33 -1.40
N ASN A 28 -19.00 -1.63 -1.60
CA ASN A 28 -19.88 -1.85 -2.74
C ASN A 28 -19.40 -1.20 -4.05
N CYS A 29 -18.30 -0.46 -4.02
CA CYS A 29 -17.71 0.10 -5.23
C CYS A 29 -16.80 -0.94 -5.90
N ASP A 30 -16.76 -0.99 -7.22
CA ASP A 30 -15.95 -1.93 -8.01
C ASP A 30 -14.72 -1.26 -8.65
N CYS A 31 -14.50 0.04 -8.44
CA CYS A 31 -13.36 0.74 -9.03
C CYS A 31 -12.01 0.25 -8.48
N GLU A 32 -10.96 0.41 -9.27
CA GLU A 32 -9.63 -0.08 -8.91
C GLU A 32 -8.98 0.72 -7.77
N THR A 33 -8.99 2.05 -7.87
CA THR A 33 -8.38 2.97 -6.90
C THR A 33 -9.44 3.83 -6.21
N SER A 34 -10.00 4.83 -6.89
CA SER A 34 -11.08 5.67 -6.38
C SER A 34 -11.92 6.26 -7.51
N CYS A 35 -13.16 6.63 -7.22
CA CYS A 35 -14.08 7.26 -8.16
C CYS A 35 -15.05 8.22 -7.43
N PRO A 36 -15.85 9.02 -8.16
CA PRO A 36 -16.86 9.91 -7.56
C PRO A 36 -17.94 9.20 -6.73
N ASN A 37 -18.16 7.91 -7.01
CA ASN A 37 -19.15 7.09 -6.29
C ASN A 37 -18.62 6.60 -4.94
N CYS A 38 -17.32 6.62 -4.68
CA CYS A 38 -16.74 6.20 -3.40
C CYS A 38 -16.07 7.36 -2.64
N LEU A 39 -14.84 7.72 -3.00
CA LEU A 39 -13.99 8.65 -2.25
C LEU A 39 -13.83 10.02 -2.90
N GLN A 40 -13.96 10.13 -4.23
CA GLN A 40 -13.67 11.39 -4.91
C GLN A 40 -14.85 12.36 -4.79
N ASN A 41 -14.54 13.63 -4.57
CA ASN A 41 -15.50 14.72 -4.59
C ASN A 41 -14.82 15.99 -5.14
N PHE A 42 -15.59 17.06 -5.32
CA PHE A 42 -15.07 18.32 -5.85
C PHE A 42 -13.96 18.93 -4.98
N TRP A 43 -14.06 18.76 -3.66
CA TRP A 43 -13.18 19.39 -2.68
C TRP A 43 -11.83 18.69 -2.52
N ASN A 44 -11.72 17.42 -2.94
CA ASN A 44 -10.50 16.63 -2.82
C ASN A 44 -9.80 16.36 -4.16
N GLN A 45 -10.10 17.14 -5.19
CA GLN A 45 -9.50 17.01 -6.52
C GLN A 45 -7.97 17.07 -6.50
N SER A 46 -7.39 17.93 -5.65
CA SER A 46 -5.92 18.10 -5.54
C SER A 46 -5.19 16.87 -5.02
N ILE A 47 -5.87 15.96 -4.31
CA ILE A 47 -5.30 14.75 -3.72
C ILE A 47 -5.86 13.47 -4.36
N LYS A 48 -6.63 13.59 -5.45
CA LYS A 48 -7.33 12.46 -6.10
C LYS A 48 -6.40 11.30 -6.45
N GLN A 49 -5.17 11.59 -6.88
CA GLN A 49 -4.12 10.60 -7.18
C GLN A 49 -3.69 9.77 -5.97
N ASN A 50 -3.91 10.27 -4.75
CA ASN A 50 -3.55 9.59 -3.50
C ASN A 50 -4.73 8.81 -2.88
N LEU A 51 -5.94 8.91 -3.45
CA LEU A 51 -7.12 8.25 -2.93
C LEU A 51 -7.23 6.80 -3.40
N ASP A 52 -7.36 5.90 -2.44
CA ASP A 52 -7.51 4.46 -2.66
C ASP A 52 -8.61 3.92 -1.74
N ARG A 53 -9.65 3.33 -2.32
CA ARG A 53 -10.81 2.82 -1.58
C ARG A 53 -10.47 1.60 -0.73
N LYS A 54 -9.52 0.77 -1.17
CA LYS A 54 -9.11 -0.45 -0.47
C LYS A 54 -8.30 -0.06 0.76
N ALA A 55 -7.37 0.90 0.60
CA ALA A 55 -6.64 1.47 1.73
C ALA A 55 -7.57 2.20 2.71
N GLY A 56 -8.57 2.93 2.20
CA GLY A 56 -9.60 3.58 3.02
C GLY A 56 -10.44 2.58 3.81
N LEU A 57 -10.82 1.46 3.21
CA LEU A 57 -11.58 0.39 3.86
C LEU A 57 -10.73 -0.32 4.93
N GLN A 58 -9.47 -0.63 4.63
CA GLN A 58 -8.53 -1.19 5.61
C GLN A 58 -8.33 -0.26 6.81
N LEU A 59 -8.17 1.04 6.57
CA LEU A 59 -8.08 2.03 7.64
C LEU A 59 -9.35 2.05 8.50
N LEU A 60 -10.53 2.01 7.88
CA LEU A 60 -11.81 2.02 8.59
C LEU A 60 -12.00 0.75 9.45
N ASN A 61 -11.70 -0.43 8.90
CA ASN A 61 -11.75 -1.69 9.63
C ASN A 61 -10.74 -1.71 10.79
N TRP A 62 -9.54 -1.15 10.59
CA TRP A 62 -8.55 -1.04 11.65
C TRP A 62 -9.02 -0.14 12.80
N ILE A 63 -9.59 1.05 12.49
CA ILE A 63 -10.09 1.98 13.51
C ILE A 63 -11.23 1.36 14.33
N ARG A 64 -12.12 0.58 13.70
CA ARG A 64 -13.29 0.00 14.36
C ARG A 64 -13.00 -1.29 15.11
N GLU A 65 -12.30 -2.21 14.45
CA GLU A 65 -12.18 -3.60 14.88
C GLU A 65 -10.76 -3.93 15.37
N GLY A 66 -9.80 -3.02 15.20
CA GLY A 66 -8.39 -3.27 15.47
C GLY A 66 -7.73 -4.21 14.46
N ILE A 67 -8.42 -4.56 13.38
CA ILE A 67 -7.96 -5.50 12.35
C ILE A 67 -7.14 -4.74 11.31
N LEU A 68 -5.85 -5.06 11.22
CA LEU A 68 -5.02 -4.74 10.06
C LEU A 68 -4.94 -5.99 9.20
N ASP A 69 -5.19 -5.87 7.90
CA ASP A 69 -4.70 -6.85 6.93
C ASP A 69 -3.18 -6.85 7.02
N LYS A 70 -2.64 -7.84 7.74
CA LYS A 70 -1.22 -7.89 8.09
C LYS A 70 -0.36 -8.49 7.00
N GLU A 71 -0.95 -9.21 6.05
CA GLU A 71 -0.21 -10.05 5.13
C GLU A 71 -0.77 -9.90 3.71
N THR A 72 0.12 -9.51 2.80
CA THR A 72 -0.09 -9.68 1.37
C THR A 72 -0.30 -11.16 1.11
N SER A 73 -1.35 -11.54 0.37
CA SER A 73 -1.54 -12.95 0.04
C SER A 73 -0.36 -13.47 -0.77
N ILE A 74 -0.05 -14.77 -0.65
CA ILE A 74 1.04 -15.41 -1.41
C ILE A 74 0.88 -15.12 -2.92
N GLU A 75 -0.37 -15.13 -3.41
CA GLU A 75 -0.70 -14.82 -4.81
C GLU A 75 -0.36 -13.37 -5.21
N GLU A 76 -0.67 -12.38 -4.36
CA GLU A 76 -0.33 -10.99 -4.62
C GLU A 76 1.19 -10.78 -4.56
N GLU A 77 1.86 -11.41 -3.60
CA GLU A 77 3.31 -11.33 -3.46
C GLU A 77 4.03 -11.92 -4.69
N GLU A 78 3.62 -13.10 -5.16
CA GLU A 78 4.15 -13.69 -6.38
C GLU A 78 3.94 -12.80 -7.61
N LYS A 79 2.77 -12.14 -7.72
CA LYS A 79 2.49 -11.19 -8.79
C LYS A 79 3.44 -9.99 -8.73
N TYR A 80 3.65 -9.40 -7.56
CA TYR A 80 4.55 -8.27 -7.40
C TYR A 80 6.00 -8.63 -7.69
N ILE A 81 6.47 -9.79 -7.20
CA ILE A 81 7.82 -10.28 -7.50
C ILE A 81 8.00 -10.52 -8.99
N LYS A 82 7.00 -11.09 -9.68
CA LYS A 82 7.05 -11.27 -11.13
C LYS A 82 7.22 -9.93 -11.84
N THR A 83 6.41 -8.93 -11.48
CA THR A 83 6.52 -7.58 -12.04
C THR A 83 7.89 -6.97 -11.74
N LEU A 84 8.42 -7.17 -10.52
CA LEU A 84 9.75 -6.70 -10.15
C LEU A 84 10.84 -7.33 -11.03
N ASN A 85 10.74 -8.64 -11.28
CA ASN A 85 11.69 -9.39 -12.09
C ASN A 85 11.70 -8.89 -13.55
N GLU A 86 10.52 -8.63 -14.11
CA GLU A 86 10.36 -8.05 -15.45
C GLU A 86 11.07 -6.68 -15.57
N ILE A 87 10.93 -5.82 -14.55
CA ILE A 87 11.58 -4.50 -14.52
C ILE A 87 13.10 -4.65 -14.44
N VAL A 88 13.58 -5.52 -13.57
CA VAL A 88 15.02 -5.77 -13.39
C VAL A 88 15.67 -6.21 -14.70
N MET A 89 15.04 -7.14 -15.42
CA MET A 89 15.53 -7.61 -16.73
C MET A 89 15.52 -6.52 -17.81
N LEU A 90 14.58 -5.57 -17.74
CA LEU A 90 14.50 -4.46 -18.69
C LEU A 90 15.55 -3.38 -18.43
N GLN A 91 15.84 -3.09 -17.16
CA GLN A 91 16.74 -2.01 -16.76
C GLN A 91 18.21 -2.45 -16.71
N GLU A 92 18.49 -3.70 -16.34
CA GLU A 92 19.83 -4.21 -16.11
C GLU A 92 20.09 -5.49 -16.93
N LYS A 93 21.19 -5.52 -17.70
CA LYS A 93 21.53 -6.68 -18.56
C LYS A 93 21.86 -7.97 -17.79
N GLN A 94 22.26 -7.85 -16.53
CA GLN A 94 22.63 -8.96 -15.63
C GLN A 94 21.90 -8.80 -14.29
N GLY A 95 20.57 -8.68 -14.36
CA GLY A 95 19.69 -8.61 -13.20
C GLY A 95 18.77 -9.82 -13.12
N GLU A 96 18.67 -10.44 -11.94
CA GLU A 96 17.72 -11.54 -11.68
C GLU A 96 17.16 -11.50 -10.26
N ILE A 97 15.98 -12.09 -10.07
CA ILE A 97 15.40 -12.34 -8.75
C ILE A 97 15.44 -13.84 -8.46
N ILE A 98 16.01 -14.20 -7.31
CA ILE A 98 16.20 -15.57 -6.85
C ILE A 98 15.33 -15.80 -5.61
N LYS A 99 14.50 -16.84 -5.61
CA LYS A 99 13.78 -17.30 -4.42
C LYS A 99 14.64 -18.32 -3.66
N LYS A 100 14.92 -18.09 -2.36
CA LYS A 100 15.65 -19.00 -1.47
C LYS A 100 14.92 -19.11 -0.13
N ASN A 101 14.54 -20.32 0.29
CA ASN A 101 13.92 -20.60 1.60
C ASN A 101 12.77 -19.62 1.94
N ASP A 102 11.89 -19.39 0.97
CA ASP A 102 10.75 -18.47 1.05
C ASP A 102 11.06 -16.96 1.03
N ASP A 103 12.34 -16.58 1.03
CA ASP A 103 12.77 -15.21 0.82
C ASP A 103 13.10 -14.92 -0.66
N TYR A 104 12.86 -13.69 -1.08
CA TYR A 104 13.27 -13.19 -2.39
C TYR A 104 14.56 -12.39 -2.30
N TRP A 105 15.46 -12.61 -3.26
CA TRP A 105 16.75 -11.94 -3.33
C TRP A 105 16.94 -11.35 -4.72
N ILE A 106 17.33 -10.08 -4.78
CA ILE A 106 17.67 -9.42 -6.03
C ILE A 106 19.20 -9.49 -6.21
N ASN A 107 19.63 -9.89 -7.40
CA ASN A 107 21.02 -9.88 -7.81
C ASN A 107 21.16 -8.96 -9.02
N ILE A 108 21.86 -7.84 -8.86
CA ILE A 108 22.15 -6.90 -9.95
C ILE A 108 23.66 -6.66 -9.97
N ASN A 109 24.30 -6.99 -11.09
CA ASN A 109 25.74 -6.77 -11.29
C ASN A 109 26.62 -7.33 -10.15
N GLY A 110 26.22 -8.46 -9.55
CA GLY A 110 26.92 -9.13 -8.45
C GLY A 110 26.56 -8.63 -7.04
N VAL A 111 25.74 -7.58 -6.92
CA VAL A 111 25.21 -7.09 -5.64
C VAL A 111 23.94 -7.86 -5.30
N ILE A 112 23.98 -8.61 -4.20
CA ILE A 112 22.87 -9.44 -3.74
C ILE A 112 22.23 -8.80 -2.50
N LYS A 113 20.93 -8.47 -2.58
CA LYS A 113 20.14 -7.95 -1.45
C LYS A 113 18.83 -8.71 -1.29
N LYS A 114 18.39 -8.88 -0.04
CA LYS A 114 17.08 -9.47 0.24
C LYS A 114 15.99 -8.46 -0.11
N VAL A 115 14.88 -8.90 -0.70
CA VAL A 115 13.72 -8.05 -1.00
C VAL A 115 12.56 -8.53 -0.14
N LYS A 116 11.89 -7.60 0.52
CA LYS A 116 10.67 -7.88 1.28
C LYS A 116 9.61 -6.87 0.89
N ILE A 117 8.48 -7.39 0.41
CA ILE A 117 7.29 -6.59 0.15
C ILE A 117 6.48 -6.56 1.43
N TYR A 118 5.95 -5.38 1.78
CA TYR A 118 5.16 -5.23 3.00
C TYR A 118 3.91 -4.39 2.73
N PRO A 119 2.81 -4.64 3.47
CA PRO A 119 1.62 -3.80 3.36
C PRO A 119 1.95 -2.35 3.73
N ALA A 120 1.64 -1.39 2.86
CA ALA A 120 1.96 0.03 3.06
C ALA A 120 1.33 0.62 4.34
N MET A 121 0.31 -0.02 4.89
CA MET A 121 -0.36 0.35 6.15
C MET A 121 0.42 -0.12 7.40
N CYS A 122 1.43 -0.96 7.26
CA CYS A 122 2.25 -1.43 8.38
C CYS A 122 3.35 -0.42 8.76
N SER A 123 3.58 -0.29 10.08
CA SER A 123 4.70 0.51 10.60
C SER A 123 6.03 -0.20 10.33
N LEU A 124 6.99 0.52 9.77
CA LEU A 124 8.36 0.04 9.53
C LEU A 124 9.06 -0.45 10.81
N ASN A 125 8.72 0.09 11.98
CA ASN A 125 9.30 -0.32 13.26
C ASN A 125 8.95 -1.76 13.67
N LYS A 126 7.92 -2.36 13.04
CA LYS A 126 7.53 -3.76 13.25
C LYS A 126 8.14 -4.71 12.23
N ILE A 127 8.87 -4.18 11.26
CA ILE A 127 9.56 -4.97 10.24
C ILE A 127 10.98 -5.14 10.74
N ASP A 128 11.42 -6.39 10.94
CA ASP A 128 12.84 -6.67 11.21
C ASP A 128 13.67 -6.20 10.02
N VAL A 129 14.25 -5.01 10.15
CA VAL A 129 15.11 -4.42 9.13
C VAL A 129 16.50 -5.00 9.34
N GLU A 130 16.75 -6.16 8.73
CA GLU A 130 18.12 -6.58 8.51
C GLU A 130 18.80 -5.50 7.65
N LYS A 131 20.05 -5.12 8.00
CA LYS A 131 20.79 -4.00 7.37
C LYS A 131 20.96 -4.11 5.84
N ASN A 132 20.56 -5.22 5.22
CA ASN A 132 20.71 -5.49 3.80
C ASN A 132 19.41 -5.94 3.10
N THR A 133 18.25 -5.52 3.64
CA THR A 133 16.94 -5.79 3.03
C THR A 133 16.35 -4.55 2.36
N ILE A 134 15.93 -4.71 1.10
CA ILE A 134 15.15 -3.72 0.36
C ILE A 134 13.68 -3.90 0.76
N LEU A 135 13.11 -2.87 1.38
CA LEU A 135 11.70 -2.84 1.76
C LEU A 135 10.91 -2.09 0.71
N ILE A 136 9.92 -2.75 0.12
CA ILE A 136 9.07 -2.16 -0.92
C ILE A 136 7.62 -2.20 -0.43
N PRO A 137 6.93 -1.05 -0.32
CA PRO A 137 5.50 -1.03 -0.01
C PRO A 137 4.71 -1.63 -1.17
N ASP A 138 3.84 -2.59 -0.88
CA ASP A 138 2.96 -3.27 -1.82
C ASP A 138 2.15 -2.31 -2.72
N ARG A 139 1.72 -1.18 -2.14
CA ARG A 139 0.95 -0.15 -2.83
C ARG A 139 1.68 0.41 -4.05
N LEU A 140 3.02 0.51 -4.03
CA LEU A 140 3.77 1.09 -5.15
C LEU A 140 3.63 0.27 -6.43
N PHE A 141 3.47 -1.05 -6.33
CA PHE A 141 3.21 -1.89 -7.50
C PHE A 141 1.87 -1.57 -8.18
N LYS A 142 0.92 -0.95 -7.47
CA LYS A 142 -0.39 -0.55 -7.99
C LYS A 142 -0.41 0.90 -8.50
N VAL A 143 0.36 1.80 -7.88
CA VAL A 143 0.27 3.25 -8.15
C VAL A 143 1.46 3.85 -8.89
N SER A 144 2.67 3.29 -8.72
CA SER A 144 3.89 3.85 -9.31
C SER A 144 5.00 2.82 -9.41
N ILE A 145 5.09 2.17 -10.57
CA ILE A 145 6.11 1.17 -10.82
C ILE A 145 7.52 1.77 -10.96
N ALA A 146 7.60 3.03 -11.37
CA ALA A 146 8.86 3.77 -11.44
C ALA A 146 9.45 3.96 -10.04
N ASP A 147 8.62 4.24 -9.03
CA ASP A 147 9.09 4.40 -7.66
C ASP A 147 9.59 3.08 -7.04
N VAL A 148 8.98 1.95 -7.43
CA VAL A 148 9.52 0.62 -7.09
C VAL A 148 10.95 0.48 -7.58
N TRP A 149 11.21 0.80 -8.85
CA TRP A 149 12.57 0.73 -9.41
C TRP A 149 13.52 1.71 -8.72
N ASN A 150 13.10 2.95 -8.48
CA ASN A 150 13.91 3.95 -7.79
C ASN A 150 14.39 3.48 -6.41
N ILE A 151 13.55 2.74 -5.67
CA ILE A 151 13.92 2.15 -4.37
C ILE A 151 15.00 1.07 -4.56
N VAL A 152 14.84 0.18 -5.54
CA VAL A 152 15.80 -0.87 -5.85
C VAL A 152 17.13 -0.29 -6.31
N GLU A 153 17.11 0.61 -7.29
CA GLU A 153 18.30 1.22 -7.87
C GLU A 153 19.14 1.96 -6.82
N LYS A 154 18.49 2.78 -5.98
CA LYS A 154 19.16 3.46 -4.86
C LYS A 154 19.75 2.47 -3.87
N SER A 155 19.04 1.38 -3.59
CA SER A 155 19.51 0.37 -2.65
C SER A 155 20.70 -0.41 -3.20
N VAL A 156 20.78 -0.66 -4.51
CA VAL A 156 21.87 -1.42 -5.13
C VAL A 156 23.10 -0.55 -5.38
N ARG A 157 22.93 0.74 -5.64
CA ARG A 157 24.04 1.69 -5.90
C ARG A 157 24.60 2.39 -4.65
N ALA A 158 24.00 2.18 -3.48
CA ALA A 158 24.47 2.67 -2.18
C ALA A 158 25.49 1.71 -1.56
#